data_AF-A0AAV6DLA9-F1
#
_entry.id   AF-A0AAV6DLA9-F1
#
_cell.length_a   1.000
_cell.length_b   1.000
_cell.length_c   1.000
_cell.angle_alpha   90.00
_cell.angle_beta   90.00
_cell.angle_gamma   90.00
#
_symmetry.space_group_name_H-M   'P 1'
#
loop_
_entity.id
_entity.type
_entity.pdbx_description
1 polymer ?
#
loop_
_entity_poly.entity_id
_entity_poly.type
_entity_poly.pdbx_seq_one_letter_code
_entity_poly.pdbx_strand_id
1 'polypeptide(L)' 'MAEPSVDITLDEVRERARLAGLPIPENRLAMVRGFLLNALRPIRALDSRTVRTLEPAVVFHPLGPPQGGEAGGGPEAAR' A
#
# COMPACT_ATOMS: atom_id res chain seq x y z
N MET A 1 -7.64 -13.54 23.45
CA MET A 1 -8.12 -12.21 23.03
C MET A 1 -8.70 -12.39 21.64
N ALA A 2 -10.00 -12.17 21.44
CA ALA A 2 -10.59 -12.22 20.11
C ALA A 2 -10.04 -11.06 19.30
N GLU A 3 -9.42 -11.33 18.15
CA GLU A 3 -9.01 -10.28 17.21
C GLU A 3 -10.26 -9.47 16.83
N PRO A 4 -10.21 -8.12 16.86
CA PRO A 4 -11.37 -7.32 16.50
C PRO A 4 -11.73 -7.66 15.06
N SER A 5 -12.91 -8.24 14.84
CA SER A 5 -13.45 -8.41 13.50
C SER A 5 -13.53 -7.02 12.89
N VAL A 6 -12.60 -6.69 11.99
CA VAL A 6 -12.58 -5.40 11.31
C VAL A 6 -13.74 -5.39 10.32
N ASP A 7 -14.89 -4.97 10.83
CA ASP A 7 -16.08 -4.78 10.02
C ASP A 7 -15.82 -3.58 9.11
N ILE A 8 -15.97 -3.78 7.80
CA ILE A 8 -15.72 -2.71 6.82
C ILE A 8 -16.91 -1.77 6.88
N THR A 9 -16.73 -0.52 7.30
CA THR A 9 -17.80 0.49 7.35
C THR A 9 -17.94 1.21 6.02
N LEU A 10 -19.06 1.91 5.80
CA LEU A 10 -19.24 2.73 4.59
C LEU A 10 -18.23 3.91 4.54
N ASP A 11 -17.90 4.47 5.70
CA ASP A 11 -16.92 5.55 5.81
C ASP A 11 -15.52 5.06 5.44
N GLU A 12 -15.15 3.86 5.86
CA GLU A 12 -13.88 3.22 5.46
C GLU A 12 -13.82 3.00 3.95
N VAL A 13 -14.91 2.55 3.32
CA VAL A 13 -14.98 2.38 1.86
C VAL A 13 -14.81 3.74 1.17
N ARG A 14 -15.48 4.78 1.64
CA ARG A 14 -15.37 6.14 1.07
C ARG A 14 -13.94 6.66 1.16
N GLU A 15 -13.31 6.55 2.32
CA GLU A 15 -11.98 7.09 2.54
C GLU A 15 -10.91 6.31 1.77
N ARG A 16 -10.99 4.98 1.74
CA ARG A 16 -10.06 4.18 0.92
C ARG A 16 -10.21 4.44 -0.56
N ALA A 17 -11.44 4.59 -1.04
CA ALA A 17 -11.72 4.94 -2.43
C ALA A 17 -11.12 6.30 -2.80
N ARG A 18 -11.23 7.30 -1.91
CA ARG A 18 -10.59 8.60 -2.05
C ARG A 18 -9.08 8.50 -2.12
N LEU A 19 -8.45 7.74 -1.21
CA LEU A 19 -7.00 7.52 -1.18
C LEU A 19 -6.48 6.78 -2.42
N ALA A 20 -7.29 5.89 -2.99
CA ALA A 20 -6.97 5.18 -4.23
C ALA A 20 -7.22 6.00 -5.50
N GLY A 21 -7.74 7.23 -5.39
CA GLY A 21 -8.10 8.06 -6.54
C GLY A 21 -9.31 7.54 -7.33
N LEU A 22 -10.15 6.72 -6.69
CA LEU A 22 -11.32 6.08 -7.30
C LEU A 22 -12.60 6.49 -6.54
N PRO A 23 -13.04 7.75 -6.59
CA PRO A 23 -14.21 8.20 -5.84
C PRO A 23 -15.47 7.40 -6.24
N ILE A 24 -16.14 6.82 -5.24
CA ILE A 24 -17.35 6.02 -5.43
C ILE A 24 -18.57 6.90 -5.16
N PRO A 25 -19.58 6.93 -6.05
CA PRO A 25 -20.85 7.59 -5.77
C PRO A 25 -21.53 7.04 -4.50
N GLU A 26 -22.10 7.91 -3.65
CA GLU A 26 -22.71 7.53 -2.37
C GLU A 26 -23.76 6.41 -2.49
N ASN A 27 -24.60 6.47 -3.53
CA ASN A 27 -25.62 5.45 -3.80
C ASN A 27 -25.06 4.06 -4.14
N ARG A 28 -23.75 3.95 -4.38
CA ARG A 28 -23.06 2.69 -4.67
C ARG A 28 -22.22 2.17 -3.50
N LEU A 29 -22.02 2.95 -2.42
CA LEU A 29 -21.14 2.55 -1.31
C LEU A 29 -21.56 1.23 -0.65
N ALA A 30 -22.86 1.03 -0.42
CA ALA A 30 -23.36 -0.21 0.19
C ALA A 30 -23.09 -1.44 -0.70
N MET A 31 -23.22 -1.29 -2.02
CA MET A 31 -22.92 -2.35 -2.98
C MET A 31 -21.42 -2.68 -2.97
N VAL A 32 -20.56 -1.66 -3.03
CA VAL A 32 -19.10 -1.87 -3.01
C VAL A 32 -18.65 -2.49 -1.69
N ARG A 33 -19.19 -2.06 -0.55
CA ARG A 33 -18.95 -2.70 0.75
C ARG A 33 -19.26 -4.20 0.69
N GLY A 34 -20.39 -4.59 0.11
CA GLY A 34 -20.76 -5.99 -0.08
C GLY A 34 -19.74 -6.76 -0.92
N PHE A 35 -19.28 -6.19 -2.03
CA PHE A 35 -18.24 -6.79 -2.87
C PHE A 35 -16.92 -6.96 -2.11
N LEU A 36 -16.49 -5.95 -1.35
CA LEU A 36 -15.26 -6.01 -0.56
C LEU A 36 -15.33 -7.08 0.53
N LEU A 37 -16.45 -7.17 1.26
CA LEU A 37 -16.65 -8.21 2.27
C LEU A 37 -16.56 -9.62 1.68
N ASN A 38 -17.12 -9.83 0.49
CA ASN A 38 -17.07 -11.11 -0.20
C ASN A 38 -15.66 -11.42 -0.73
N ALA A 39 -15.03 -10.45 -1.38
CA ALA A 39 -13.70 -10.60 -1.98
C ALA A 39 -12.61 -10.83 -0.93
N LEU A 40 -12.72 -10.20 0.25
CA LEU A 40 -11.74 -10.33 1.33
C LEU A 40 -11.96 -11.57 2.20
N ARG A 41 -13.09 -12.26 2.07
CA ARG A 41 -13.42 -13.45 2.87
C ARG A 41 -12.33 -14.53 2.82
N PRO A 42 -11.78 -14.93 1.66
CA PRO A 42 -10.73 -15.95 1.61
C PRO A 42 -9.45 -15.49 2.31
N ILE A 43 -9.09 -14.20 2.16
CA ILE A 43 -7.89 -13.62 2.77
C ILE A 43 -8.03 -13.57 4.30
N ARG A 44 -9.21 -13.21 4.81
CA ARG A 44 -9.51 -13.21 6.25
C ARG A 44 -9.57 -14.60 6.86
N ALA A 45 -9.86 -15.62 6.05
CA ALA A 45 -9.85 -17.02 6.47
C ALA A 45 -8.45 -17.62 6.51
N LEU A 46 -7.44 -16.95 5.92
CA LEU A 46 -6.04 -17.38 6.04
C LEU A 46 -5.55 -17.10 7.46
N ASP A 47 -5.15 -18.16 8.16
CA ASP A 47 -4.38 -18.01 9.38
C ASP A 47 -2.92 -17.69 9.02
N SER A 48 -2.56 -16.41 9.13
CA SER A 48 -1.22 -15.91 8.83
C SER A 48 -0.12 -16.55 9.68
N ARG A 49 -0.46 -17.14 10.85
CA ARG A 49 0.49 -17.84 11.72
C ARG A 49 0.85 -19.24 11.22
N THR A 50 0.07 -19.79 10.30
CA THR A 50 0.32 -21.10 9.68
C THR A 50 1.07 -21.02 8.36
N VAL A 51 1.23 -19.81 7.81
CA VAL A 51 1.91 -19.57 6.55
C VAL A 51 3.36 -19.20 6.82
N ARG A 52 4.31 -19.92 6.20
CA ARG A 52 5.73 -19.56 6.22
C ARG A 52 5.91 -18.21 5.52
N THR A 53 6.15 -17.15 6.28
CA THR A 53 6.43 -15.83 5.74
C THR A 53 7.72 -15.88 4.94
N LEU A 54 7.63 -15.56 3.65
CA LEU A 54 8.79 -15.33 2.80
C LEU A 54 9.19 -13.85 2.92
N GLU A 55 10.49 -13.58 2.89
CA GLU A 55 10.98 -12.21 2.79
C GLU A 55 10.43 -11.56 1.51
N PRO A 56 9.79 -10.38 1.59
CA PRO A 56 9.27 -9.71 0.41
C PRO A 56 10.45 -9.31 -0.49
N ALA A 57 10.38 -9.67 -1.76
CA ALA A 57 11.36 -9.27 -2.78
C ALA A 57 11.16 -7.80 -3.16
N VAL A 58 11.41 -6.89 -2.22
CA VAL A 58 11.27 -5.45 -2.43
C VAL A 58 12.45 -4.95 -3.28
N VAL A 59 12.15 -4.38 -4.44
CA VAL A 59 13.12 -3.66 -5.27
C VAL A 59 12.84 -2.17 -5.15
N PHE A 60 13.75 -1.41 -4.56
CA PHE A 60 13.64 0.04 -4.47
C PHE A 60 14.09 0.66 -5.80
N HIS A 61 13.18 1.30 -6.51
CA HIS A 61 13.55 2.17 -7.64
C HIS A 61 13.99 3.54 -7.09
N PRO A 62 15.16 4.07 -7.48
CA PRO A 62 15.53 5.44 -7.15
C PRO A 62 14.62 6.41 -7.91
N LEU A 63 13.58 6.92 -7.24
CA LEU A 63 12.76 8.03 -7.74
C LEU A 63 13.46 9.34 -7.39
N GLY A 64 14.45 9.73 -8.19
CA GLY A 64 15.01 11.08 -8.14
C GLY A 64 16.30 11.24 -8.94
N PRO A 65 16.46 12.32 -9.73
CA PRO A 65 17.77 12.70 -10.25
C PRO A 65 18.69 13.09 -9.09
N PRO A 66 20.01 12.88 -9.19
CA PRO A 66 20.96 13.36 -8.19
C PRO A 66 20.88 14.90 -8.13
N GLN A 67 20.27 15.43 -7.07
CA GLN A 67 20.41 16.86 -6.74
C GLN A 67 21.84 17.05 -6.19
N GLY A 68 22.61 17.85 -6.90
CA GLY A 68 24.07 17.88 -6.85
C GLY A 68 24.68 18.34 -5.54
N GLY A 69 25.95 17.95 -5.38
CA GLY A 69 26.91 18.65 -4.52
C GLY A 69 28.03 19.18 -5.39
N GLU A 70 28.02 20.50 -5.64
CA GLU A 70 29.25 21.22 -5.93
C GLU A 70 30.07 21.31 -4.64
N ALA A 71 31.30 20.78 -4.68
CA ALA A 71 32.39 21.21 -3.81
C ALA A 71 33.69 20.94 -4.58
N GLY A 72 34.42 22.01 -4.88
CA GLY A 72 35.48 22.03 -5.87
C GLY A 72 36.85 21.53 -5.40
N GLY A 73 37.84 21.87 -6.23
CA GLY A 73 39.27 21.77 -5.95
C GLY A 73 39.97 20.73 -6.82
N GLY A 74 40.74 21.21 -7.82
CA GLY A 74 41.85 20.41 -8.38
C GLY A 74 42.88 20.08 -7.28
N PRO A 75 43.79 19.13 -7.53
CA PRO A 75 44.88 19.44 -8.45
C PRO A 75 45.26 18.31 -9.43
N GLU A 76 45.87 18.76 -10.53
CA GLU A 76 46.96 18.14 -11.30
C GLU A 76 47.40 16.69 -10.98
N ALA A 77 47.32 15.80 -11.97
CA ALA A 77 48.33 14.75 -12.20
C ALA A 77 48.26 14.17 -13.63
N ALA A 78 49.29 14.50 -14.41
CA ALA A 78 49.98 13.66 -15.40
C ALA A 78 49.17 12.79 -16.40
N ARG A 79 49.17 13.21 -17.67
CA ARG A 79 49.90 12.55 -18.79
C ARG A 79 49.74 13.31 -20.10
#